data_AF-A0A0F7F888-F1
#
_entry.id   AF-A0A0F7F888-F1
#
_cell.length_a   1.000
_cell.length_b   1.000
_cell.length_c   1.000
_cell.angle_alpha   90.00
_cell.angle_beta   90.00
_cell.angle_gamma   90.00
#
_symmetry.space_group_name_H-M   'P 1'
#
loop_
_entity.id
_entity.type
_entity.pdbx_description
1 polymer ?
#
loop_
_entity_poly.entity_id
_entity_poly.type
_entity_poly.pdbx_seq_one_letter_code
_entity_poly.pdbx_strand_id
1 'polypeptide(L)'
;MININSGKALEVAGGNTSNGAVVQIWTDNGTTSQQWTIKENEDGSYTLINVNSNKALDIPGGNSDDGTPLQIWTDNGTTSQKWFFISNGN
;
A
#
# COMPACT_ATOMS: atom_id res chain seq x y z
N MET A 1 -2.26 -0.39 8.66
CA MET A 1 -2.92 0.93 8.65
C MET A 1 -4.41 0.71 8.74
N ILE A 2 -5.12 1.43 9.62
CA ILE A 2 -6.56 1.30 9.83
C ILE A 2 -7.25 2.58 9.38
N ASN A 3 -8.29 2.46 8.57
CA ASN A 3 -9.14 3.58 8.23
C ASN A 3 -10.01 3.94 9.45
N ILE A 4 -9.88 5.17 9.94
CA ILE A 4 -10.57 5.62 11.16
C ILE A 4 -12.10 5.60 11.05
N ASN A 5 -12.66 5.81 9.86
CA ASN A 5 -14.11 5.85 9.65
C ASN A 5 -14.75 4.45 9.66
N SER A 6 -14.10 3.48 9.02
CA SER A 6 -14.65 2.12 8.85
C SER A 6 -14.11 1.09 9.83
N GLY A 7 -12.99 1.37 10.50
CA GLY A 7 -12.27 0.38 11.31
C GLY A 7 -11.61 -0.74 10.50
N LYS A 8 -11.61 -0.65 9.17
CA LYS A 8 -11.03 -1.65 8.26
C LYS A 8 -9.56 -1.36 7.96
N ALA A 9 -8.81 -2.41 7.68
CA ALA A 9 -7.39 -2.35 7.38
C ALA A 9 -7.12 -2.22 5.87
N LEU A 10 -6.00 -1.56 5.52
CA LEU A 10 -5.43 -1.66 4.17
C LEU A 10 -4.82 -3.06 3.99
N GLU A 11 -5.35 -3.83 3.05
CA GLU A 11 -5.05 -5.24 2.86
C GLU A 11 -4.62 -5.55 1.42
N VAL A 12 -3.66 -6.46 1.24
CA VAL A 12 -3.48 -7.14 -0.05
C VAL A 12 -4.50 -8.28 -0.18
N ALA A 13 -5.38 -8.19 -1.17
CA ALA A 13 -6.56 -9.04 -1.29
C ALA A 13 -6.23 -10.54 -1.22
N GLY A 14 -6.84 -11.22 -0.25
CA GLY A 14 -6.66 -12.66 -0.03
C GLY A 14 -5.23 -13.07 0.36
N GLY A 15 -4.37 -12.13 0.76
CA GLY A 15 -2.96 -12.39 1.05
C GLY A 15 -2.14 -12.81 -0.18
N ASN A 16 -2.59 -12.48 -1.39
CA ASN A 16 -1.87 -12.80 -2.61
C ASN A 16 -0.51 -12.07 -2.65
N THR A 17 0.57 -12.81 -2.95
CA THR A 17 1.94 -12.28 -2.96
C THR A 17 2.46 -11.99 -4.38
N SER A 18 1.63 -12.15 -5.41
CA SER A 18 2.00 -11.92 -6.80
C SER A 18 2.06 -10.44 -7.13
N ASN A 19 2.93 -10.09 -8.08
CA ASN A 19 2.88 -8.76 -8.70
C ASN A 19 1.50 -8.55 -9.33
N GLY A 20 0.92 -7.38 -9.10
CA GLY A 20 -0.43 -7.05 -9.57
C GLY A 20 -1.56 -7.51 -8.65
N ALA A 21 -1.26 -8.08 -7.48
CA ALA A 21 -2.29 -8.35 -6.48
C ALA A 21 -2.91 -7.03 -6.00
N VAL A 22 -4.24 -6.97 -5.98
CA VAL A 22 -5.02 -5.78 -5.65
C VAL A 22 -4.90 -5.44 -4.17
N VAL A 23 -4.81 -4.15 -3.87
CA VAL A 23 -4.93 -3.61 -2.52
C VAL A 23 -6.36 -3.13 -2.28
N GLN A 24 -6.92 -3.52 -1.14
CA GLN A 24 -8.31 -3.26 -0.76
C GLN A 24 -8.44 -2.80 0.69
N ILE A 25 -9.64 -2.38 1.09
CA ILE A 25 -9.98 -2.12 2.50
C ILE A 25 -10.81 -3.30 3.01
N TRP A 26 -10.29 -4.02 4.00
CA TRP A 26 -10.92 -5.25 4.50
C TRP A 26 -11.05 -5.27 6.02
N THR A 27 -11.97 -6.08 6.53
CA THR A 27 -12.13 -6.27 7.98
C THR A 27 -10.78 -6.63 8.59
N ASP A 28 -10.37 -5.88 9.62
CA ASP A 28 -9.13 -6.16 10.33
C ASP A 28 -9.20 -7.58 10.93
N ASN A 29 -8.24 -8.40 10.53
CA ASN A 29 -8.13 -9.80 10.94
C ASN A 29 -6.71 -10.14 11.43
N GLY A 30 -5.85 -9.13 11.60
CA GLY A 30 -4.49 -9.28 12.13
C GLY A 30 -3.50 -10.03 11.24
N THR A 31 -3.89 -10.43 10.03
CA THR A 31 -3.02 -11.16 9.10
C THR A 31 -1.86 -10.29 8.60
N THR A 32 -0.76 -10.93 8.18
CA THR A 32 0.40 -10.24 7.61
C THR A 32 0.08 -9.49 6.32
N SER A 33 -0.98 -9.85 5.60
CA SER A 33 -1.42 -9.13 4.41
C SER A 33 -2.01 -7.75 4.70
N GLN A 34 -2.31 -7.46 5.97
CA GLN A 34 -2.79 -6.16 6.46
C GLN A 34 -1.70 -5.32 7.14
N GLN A 35 -0.50 -5.89 7.27
CA GLN A 35 0.65 -5.27 7.91
C GLN A 35 1.59 -4.69 6.85
N TRP A 36 2.08 -3.48 7.11
CA TRP A 36 2.91 -2.71 6.19
C TRP A 36 4.08 -2.11 6.93
N THR A 37 5.30 -2.38 6.46
CA THR A 37 6.51 -1.68 6.86
C THR A 37 6.55 -0.35 6.12
N ILE A 38 6.72 0.75 6.87
CA ILE A 38 6.87 2.09 6.32
C ILE A 38 8.35 2.42 6.29
N LYS A 39 8.90 2.62 5.09
CA LYS A 39 10.30 3.00 4.87
C LYS A 39 10.36 4.43 4.36
N GLU A 40 11.10 5.29 5.07
CA GLU A 40 11.37 6.66 4.64
C GLU A 40 12.42 6.67 3.51
N ASN A 41 12.20 7.52 2.51
CA ASN A 41 13.11 7.77 1.40
C ASN A 41 13.84 9.11 1.60
N GLU A 42 14.97 9.30 0.90
CA GLU A 42 15.79 10.52 1.02
C GLU A 42 15.06 11.82 0.63
N ASP A 43 14.02 11.72 -0.19
CA ASP A 43 13.18 12.83 -0.64
C ASP A 43 12.01 13.15 0.33
N GLY A 44 11.96 12.48 1.48
CA GLY A 44 10.91 12.61 2.48
C GLY A 44 9.60 11.87 2.14
N SER A 45 9.55 11.16 1.00
CA SER A 45 8.45 10.23 0.70
C SER A 45 8.61 8.92 1.47
N TYR A 46 7.58 8.07 1.42
CA TYR A 46 7.58 6.76 2.03
C TYR A 46 7.26 5.67 1.02
N THR A 47 7.95 4.53 1.17
CA THR A 47 7.59 3.28 0.50
C THR A 47 6.92 2.36 1.52
N LEU A 48 5.75 1.83 1.16
CA LEU A 48 4.99 0.92 2.01
C LEU A 48 5.20 -0.51 1.52
N ILE A 49 5.92 -1.32 2.30
CA ILE A 49 6.21 -2.72 1.96
C ILE A 49 5.25 -3.63 2.72
N ASN A 50 4.47 -4.42 2.00
CA ASN A 50 3.58 -5.39 2.61
C ASN A 50 4.40 -6.52 3.27
N VAL A 51 4.11 -6.80 4.54
CA VAL A 51 4.88 -7.77 5.35
C VAL A 51 4.73 -9.20 4.82
N ASN A 52 3.58 -9.55 4.25
CA ASN A 52 3.35 -10.90 3.72
C ASN A 52 4.12 -11.20 2.43
N SER A 53 4.20 -10.21 1.54
CA SER A 53 4.73 -10.39 0.18
C SER A 53 6.12 -9.81 -0.06
N ASN A 54 6.61 -8.94 0.82
CA ASN A 54 7.79 -8.10 0.61
C ASN A 54 7.72 -7.24 -0.68
N LYS A 55 6.51 -6.79 -1.03
CA LYS A 55 6.24 -5.96 -2.21
C LYS A 55 5.70 -4.59 -1.82
N ALA A 56 5.97 -3.59 -2.64
CA ALA A 56 5.59 -2.21 -2.41
C ALA A 56 4.15 -1.94 -2.85
N LEU A 57 3.45 -1.06 -2.14
CA LEU A 57 2.22 -0.41 -2.61
C LEU A 57 2.52 0.39 -3.87
N ASP A 58 1.81 0.11 -4.96
CA ASP A 58 2.19 0.52 -6.31
C ASP A 58 0.98 1.01 -7.11
N ILE A 59 1.18 2.07 -7.89
CA ILE A 59 0.26 2.50 -8.95
C ILE A 59 0.53 1.67 -10.22
N PRO A 60 -0.43 0.85 -10.69
CA PRO A 60 -0.22 -0.02 -11.84
C PRO A 60 0.26 0.72 -13.08
N GLY A 61 1.47 0.38 -13.53
CA GLY A 61 2.09 0.98 -14.71
C GLY A 61 2.32 2.49 -14.60
N GLY A 62 2.23 3.08 -13.40
CA GLY A 62 2.25 4.53 -13.20
C GLY A 62 1.03 5.25 -13.76
N ASN A 63 -0.11 4.57 -13.93
CA ASN A 63 -1.33 5.22 -14.41
C ASN A 63 -1.84 6.24 -13.38
N SER A 64 -1.77 7.53 -13.74
CA SER A 64 -2.22 8.66 -12.91
C SER A 64 -3.71 8.98 -13.04
N ASP A 65 -4.49 8.17 -13.75
CA ASP A 65 -5.93 8.37 -13.89
C ASP A 65 -6.63 8.19 -12.54
N ASP A 66 -7.59 9.08 -12.24
CA ASP A 66 -8.42 9.00 -11.04
C ASP A 66 -9.18 7.66 -10.98
N GLY A 67 -9.20 7.07 -9.79
CA GLY A 67 -9.85 5.78 -9.56
C GLY A 67 -9.04 4.56 -9.98
N THR A 68 -7.80 4.74 -10.45
CA THR A 68 -6.86 3.62 -10.68
C THR A 68 -6.73 2.77 -9.41
N PRO A 69 -7.11 1.48 -9.44
CA PRO A 69 -6.95 0.58 -8.30
C PRO A 69 -5.46 0.37 -8.00
N LEU A 70 -5.09 0.40 -6.73
CA LEU A 70 -3.71 0.14 -6.31
C LEU A 70 -3.41 -1.37 -6.31
N GLN A 71 -2.13 -1.68 -6.51
CA GLN A 71 -1.62 -3.05 -6.47
C GLN A 71 -0.41 -3.15 -5.53
N ILE A 72 0.10 -4.36 -5.36
CA ILE A 72 1.47 -4.57 -4.94
C ILE A 72 2.36 -4.96 -6.12
N TRP A 73 3.60 -4.48 -6.10
CA TRP A 73 4.61 -4.83 -7.09
C TRP A 73 5.98 -4.95 -6.44
N THR A 74 6.88 -5.70 -7.07
CA THR A 74 8.30 -5.73 -6.65
C THR A 74 8.82 -4.29 -6.52
N ASP A 75 9.46 -3.99 -5.39
CA ASP A 75 10.09 -2.67 -5.17
C ASP A 75 11.10 -2.40 -6.29
N ASN A 76 10.87 -1.32 -7.02
CA ASN A 76 11.64 -0.93 -8.19
C ASN A 76 12.12 0.52 -8.13
N GLY A 77 11.91 1.21 -6.99
CA GLY A 77 12.36 2.58 -6.76
C GLY A 77 11.67 3.66 -7.60
N THR A 78 10.64 3.32 -8.37
CA THR A 78 9.89 4.29 -9.19
C THR A 78 9.01 5.19 -8.33
N THR A 79 8.60 6.33 -8.88
CA THR A 79 7.67 7.26 -8.22
C THR A 79 6.29 6.65 -7.97
N SER A 80 5.91 5.61 -8.73
CA SER A 80 4.65 4.87 -8.54
C SER A 80 4.55 4.15 -7.19
N GLN A 81 5.66 4.05 -6.46
CA GLN A 81 5.78 3.34 -5.17
C GLN A 81 6.12 4.28 -4.00
N LYS A 82 6.12 5.59 -4.26
CA LYS A 82 6.49 6.63 -3.30
C LYS A 82 5.28 7.47 -2.91
N TRP A 83 5.02 7.56 -1.62
CA TRP A 83 3.83 8.19 -1.07
C TRP A 83 4.19 9.21 0.00
N PHE A 84 3.56 10.38 -0.02
CA PHE A 84 3.60 11.31 1.12
C PHE A 84 2.39 11.06 2.02
N PHE A 85 2.63 11.01 3.34
CA PHE A 85 1.55 11.09 4.31
C PHE A 85 1.30 12.55 4.67
N ILE A 86 0.19 13.10 4.19
CA ILE A 86 -0.22 14.46 4.50
C ILE A 86 -1.19 14.41 5.69
N SER A 87 -0.80 15.01 6.81
CA SER A 87 -1.71 15.20 7.94
C SER A 87 -2.72 16.30 7.58
N ASN A 88 -4.01 15.96 7.60
CA ASN A 88 -5.07 16.93 7.33
C ASN A 88 -5.52 17.69 8.59
N GLY A 89 -4.86 17.47 9.75
CA GLY A 89 -5.23 18.08 11.02
C GLY A 89 -6.58 17.60 11.52
N ASN A 90 -6.57 16.60 12.40
CA ASN A 90 -7.74 16.22 13.22
C ASN A 90 -7.46 16.58 14.67
#